data_AF-A0ABC8XV97-F1
#
_entry.id   AF-A0ABC8XV97-F1
#
_cell.length_a   1.000
_cell.length_b   1.000
_cell.length_c   1.000
_cell.angle_alpha   90.00
_cell.angle_beta   90.00
_cell.angle_gamma   90.00
#
_symmetry.space_group_name_H-M   'P 1'
#
loop_
_entity.id
_entity.type
_entity.pdbx_description
1 polymer ?
#
loop_
_entity_poly.entity_id
_entity_poly.type
_entity_poly.pdbx_seq_one_letter_code
_entity_poly.pdbx_strand_id
1 'polypeptide(L)'
;MAAGRELPADLIADVLRRLPPRSLAVSRCVCVAWRGLVDTRRLLRADLLPRSVGGIFLNYCALYSPDSPTAGPTISSDLEFVPGISEVVDHCNGILLVEETTDDYVCNPATRRWARVPPCPVPWRKDSRYRIKCLAYDPTVSPHFEVFLIPSLPHPSSHPQSDEWPPSYIDIHVKAKYTMVPKPSEAECERHGFLSLGRSEKGLYCAFNHDSHGLRIFLLNESGGRLGWELKHIVNLESFARKLHAREDYNHQHKGPWMLQDINYYKYPYGNSKRREAVEDSFEWNSDDDDVLHTEDMVEGFYKGYITFLGFHPYKEIAFLELDLTRAVAYHWNTGKFQDLGDIYPKNYAEAAGHVAQLVNAFIYTPCWMEDFPENKLEARIED
;
A
#
# COMPACT_ATOMS: atom_id res chain seq x y z
N MET A 1 -32.18 27.63 -37.14
CA MET A 1 -31.52 26.58 -36.33
C MET A 1 -30.18 26.29 -36.95
N ALA A 2 -29.08 26.77 -36.36
CA ALA A 2 -27.75 26.41 -36.81
C ALA A 2 -27.44 25.00 -36.27
N ALA A 3 -27.34 24.01 -37.16
CA ALA A 3 -26.82 22.70 -36.82
C ALA A 3 -25.36 22.89 -36.39
N GLY A 4 -25.07 22.75 -35.11
CA GLY A 4 -23.69 22.72 -34.62
C GLY A 4 -22.94 21.60 -35.34
N ARG A 5 -21.90 21.94 -36.11
CA ARG A 5 -21.02 20.95 -36.72
C ARG A 5 -20.29 20.22 -35.59
N GLU A 6 -20.71 19.00 -35.28
CA GLU A 6 -19.96 18.11 -34.40
C GLU A 6 -18.63 17.75 -35.09
N LEU A 7 -17.52 17.90 -34.37
CA LEU A 7 -16.21 17.48 -34.84
C LEU A 7 -16.18 15.95 -34.97
N PRO A 8 -15.67 15.40 -36.09
CA PRO A 8 -15.45 13.97 -36.25
C PRO A 8 -14.62 13.38 -35.11
N ALA A 9 -14.99 12.15 -34.69
CA ALA A 9 -14.33 11.40 -33.63
C ALA A 9 -12.81 11.25 -33.83
N ASP A 10 -12.35 11.08 -35.08
CA ASP A 10 -10.93 10.99 -35.43
C ASP A 10 -10.18 12.29 -35.11
N LEU A 11 -10.76 13.44 -35.44
CA LEU A 11 -10.15 14.75 -35.17
C LEU A 11 -10.09 15.04 -33.67
N ILE A 12 -11.14 14.66 -32.93
CA ILE A 12 -11.14 14.77 -31.46
C ILE A 12 -10.04 13.88 -30.88
N ALA A 13 -9.91 12.63 -31.33
CA ALA A 13 -8.84 11.73 -30.88
C ALA A 13 -7.44 12.27 -31.20
N ASP A 14 -7.26 12.90 -32.37
CA ASP A 14 -6.00 13.55 -32.77
C ASP A 14 -5.64 14.79 -31.94
N VAL A 15 -6.64 15.51 -31.43
CA VAL A 15 -6.42 16.58 -30.45
C VAL A 15 -6.06 15.98 -29.09
N LEU A 16 -6.84 15.00 -28.63
CA LEU A 16 -6.63 14.35 -27.33
C LEU A 16 -5.26 13.67 -27.23
N ARG A 17 -4.77 13.01 -28.30
CA ARG A 17 -3.47 12.33 -28.28
C ARG A 17 -2.26 13.27 -28.17
N ARG A 18 -2.46 14.57 -28.38
CA ARG A 18 -1.41 15.60 -28.21
C ARG A 18 -1.38 16.16 -26.79
N LEU A 19 -2.39 15.86 -25.98
CA LEU A 19 -2.42 16.29 -24.59
C LEU A 19 -1.36 15.52 -23.78
N PRO A 20 -0.73 16.17 -22.79
CA PRO A 20 0.06 15.46 -21.79
C PRO A 20 -0.76 14.34 -21.13
N PRO A 21 -0.11 13.26 -20.65
CA PRO A 21 -0.79 12.07 -20.10
C PRO A 21 -1.90 12.40 -19.09
N ARG A 22 -1.67 13.41 -18.25
CA ARG A 22 -2.63 13.80 -17.21
C ARG A 22 -3.80 14.63 -17.74
N SER A 23 -3.55 15.60 -18.61
CA SER A 23 -4.64 16.33 -19.30
C SER A 23 -5.52 15.38 -20.11
N LEU A 24 -4.91 14.32 -20.67
CA LEU A 24 -5.62 13.24 -21.33
C LEU A 24 -6.44 12.38 -20.35
N ALA A 25 -5.90 12.06 -19.18
CA ALA A 25 -6.63 11.36 -18.12
C ALA A 25 -7.83 12.17 -17.60
N VAL A 26 -7.68 13.49 -17.41
CA VAL A 26 -8.78 14.39 -17.03
C VAL A 26 -9.81 14.50 -18.15
N SER A 27 -9.36 14.56 -19.41
CA SER A 27 -10.24 14.57 -20.59
C SER A 27 -11.12 13.33 -20.69
N ARG A 28 -10.61 12.16 -20.27
CA ARG A 28 -11.35 10.90 -20.16
C ARG A 28 -12.51 10.97 -19.14
N CYS A 29 -12.49 11.92 -18.21
CA CYS A 29 -13.53 12.13 -17.21
C CYS A 29 -14.62 13.13 -17.65
N VAL A 30 -14.43 13.87 -18.75
CA VAL A 30 -15.33 14.95 -19.19
C VAL A 30 -16.69 14.42 -19.65
N CYS A 31 -16.72 13.42 -20.53
CA CYS A 31 -17.96 12.81 -21.00
C CYS A 31 -17.76 11.38 -21.49
N VAL A 32 -18.87 10.65 -21.67
CA VAL A 32 -18.87 9.25 -22.13
C VAL A 32 -18.20 9.10 -23.51
N ALA A 33 -18.40 10.04 -24.43
CA ALA A 33 -17.81 9.99 -25.77
C ALA A 33 -16.28 10.13 -25.73
N TRP A 34 -15.76 11.07 -24.93
CA TRP A 34 -14.32 11.27 -24.77
C TRP A 34 -13.67 10.10 -24.05
N ARG A 35 -14.33 9.57 -23.01
CA ARG A 35 -13.90 8.33 -22.34
C ARG A 35 -13.78 7.18 -23.33
N GLY A 36 -14.84 6.96 -24.12
CA GLY A 36 -14.88 5.93 -25.15
C GLY A 36 -13.75 6.08 -26.17
N LEU A 37 -13.44 7.32 -26.61
CA LEU A 37 -12.33 7.57 -27.54
C LEU A 37 -10.96 7.29 -26.91
N VAL A 38 -10.71 7.80 -25.71
CA VAL A 38 -9.44 7.58 -24.98
C VAL A 38 -9.21 6.10 -24.73
N ASP A 39 -10.23 5.38 -24.26
CA ASP A 39 -10.14 3.96 -23.91
C ASP A 39 -10.01 3.09 -25.17
N THR A 40 -10.85 3.33 -26.19
CA THR A 40 -10.86 2.53 -27.44
C THR A 40 -9.57 2.69 -28.23
N ARG A 41 -9.01 3.91 -28.25
CA ARG A 41 -7.73 4.19 -28.94
C ARG A 41 -6.51 4.07 -28.03
N ARG A 42 -6.70 3.65 -26.77
CA ARG A 42 -5.63 3.48 -25.77
C ARG A 42 -4.70 4.70 -25.69
N LEU A 43 -5.28 5.90 -25.75
CA LEU A 43 -4.49 7.14 -25.80
C LEU A 43 -3.76 7.37 -24.46
N LEU A 44 -4.37 6.95 -23.35
CA LEU A 44 -3.75 7.02 -22.03
C LEU A 44 -2.79 5.84 -21.84
N ARG A 45 -1.50 6.17 -21.76
CA ARG A 45 -0.42 5.20 -21.53
C ARG A 45 -0.59 4.48 -20.20
N ALA A 46 -0.70 3.16 -20.26
CA ALA A 46 -0.91 2.31 -19.09
C ALA A 46 0.32 2.27 -18.16
N ASP A 47 1.51 2.41 -18.73
CA ASP A 47 2.79 2.39 -18.03
C ASP A 47 3.03 3.62 -17.14
N LEU A 48 2.27 4.70 -17.34
CA LEU A 48 2.34 5.90 -16.49
C LEU A 48 1.45 5.81 -15.25
N LEU A 49 0.53 4.84 -15.24
CA LEU A 49 -0.45 4.68 -14.19
C LEU A 49 0.04 3.65 -13.17
N PRO A 50 -0.35 3.79 -11.90
CA PRO A 50 -0.02 2.84 -10.84
C PRO A 50 -0.78 1.53 -11.07
N ARG A 51 -0.34 0.66 -11.97
CA ARG A 51 -1.08 -0.57 -12.36
C ARG A 51 -0.37 -1.87 -11.98
N SER A 52 0.95 -1.84 -11.90
CA SER A 52 1.78 -2.95 -11.42
C SER A 52 2.28 -2.64 -10.02
N VAL A 53 2.45 -3.69 -9.20
CA VAL A 53 3.10 -3.57 -7.91
C VAL A 53 4.61 -3.52 -8.15
N GLY A 54 5.25 -2.43 -7.73
CA GLY A 54 6.69 -2.20 -7.88
C GLY A 54 7.51 -2.48 -6.63
N GLY A 55 6.86 -2.64 -5.47
CA GLY A 55 7.50 -2.99 -4.21
C GLY A 55 6.53 -2.93 -3.03
N ILE A 56 7.03 -3.21 -1.83
CA ILE A 56 6.30 -3.06 -0.57
C ILE A 56 7.15 -2.20 0.36
N PHE A 57 6.61 -1.11 0.91
CA PHE A 57 7.31 -0.39 1.98
C PHE A 57 7.00 -1.04 3.31
N LEU A 58 8.04 -1.32 4.10
CA LEU A 58 8.00 -2.05 5.35
C LEU A 58 8.55 -1.16 6.47
N ASN A 59 7.71 -0.89 7.47
CA ASN A 59 8.14 -0.22 8.69
C ASN A 59 8.55 -1.26 9.71
N TYR A 60 9.82 -1.27 10.10
CA TYR A 60 10.34 -2.12 11.16
C TYR A 60 10.45 -1.33 12.47
N CYS A 61 10.15 -1.95 13.60
CA CYS A 61 10.40 -1.30 14.88
C CYS A 61 11.90 -1.06 15.07
N ALA A 62 12.29 -0.02 15.81
CA ALA A 62 13.70 0.30 16.08
C ALA A 62 14.56 0.61 14.84
N LEU A 63 13.98 0.62 13.63
CA LEU A 63 14.58 1.23 12.45
C LEU A 63 13.89 2.57 12.17
N TYR A 64 14.70 3.60 11.91
CA TYR A 64 14.24 4.97 11.73
C TYR A 64 13.93 5.32 10.26
N SER A 65 13.86 4.33 9.37
CA SER A 65 13.48 4.51 7.97
C SER A 65 12.81 3.22 7.45
N PRO A 66 11.78 3.31 6.58
CA PRO A 66 11.17 2.16 5.96
C PRO A 66 12.18 1.47 5.04
N ASP A 67 12.21 0.15 5.07
CA ASP A 67 12.90 -0.63 4.04
C ASP A 67 11.88 -1.08 3.00
N SER A 68 12.30 -1.31 1.75
CA SER A 68 11.38 -1.84 0.73
C SER A 68 12.04 -2.94 -0.08
N PRO A 69 11.42 -4.15 -0.18
CA PRO A 69 11.75 -5.10 -1.20
C PRO A 69 11.16 -4.61 -2.52
N THR A 70 12.03 -4.44 -3.50
CA THR A 70 11.69 -3.84 -4.80
C THR A 70 11.74 -4.87 -5.89
N ALA A 71 10.73 -4.85 -6.74
CA ALA A 71 10.54 -5.75 -7.85
C ALA A 71 11.44 -5.43 -9.06
N GLY A 72 12.60 -4.77 -8.87
CA GLY A 72 13.50 -4.28 -9.93
C GLY A 72 14.21 -2.94 -9.61
N PRO A 73 15.21 -2.53 -10.42
CA PRO A 73 16.06 -1.35 -10.15
C PRO A 73 15.35 0.01 -10.32
N THR A 74 14.15 0.03 -10.90
CA THR A 74 13.48 1.27 -11.34
C THR A 74 12.99 2.14 -10.18
N ILE A 75 12.92 1.60 -8.96
CA ILE A 75 12.37 2.31 -7.80
C ILE A 75 13.33 2.08 -6.65
N SER A 76 13.96 3.16 -6.21
CA SER A 76 14.76 3.10 -5.00
C SER A 76 13.82 3.12 -3.81
N SER A 77 14.05 2.22 -2.85
CA SER A 77 13.41 2.29 -1.53
C SER A 77 13.85 3.55 -0.79
N ASP A 78 14.95 4.16 -1.21
CA ASP A 78 15.61 5.29 -0.58
C ASP A 78 14.75 6.56 -0.62
N LEU A 79 14.20 6.90 0.55
CA LEU A 79 13.46 8.13 0.77
C LEU A 79 14.36 9.31 1.19
N GLU A 80 15.69 9.24 1.01
CA GLU A 80 16.63 10.37 1.30
C GLU A 80 16.29 11.67 0.57
N PHE A 81 15.51 11.61 -0.51
CA PHE A 81 15.04 12.80 -1.22
C PHE A 81 13.94 13.54 -0.44
N VAL A 82 13.30 12.90 0.55
CA VAL A 82 12.36 13.50 1.49
C VAL A 82 13.14 14.03 2.70
N PRO A 83 12.89 15.26 3.18
CA PRO A 83 13.54 15.76 4.39
C PRO A 83 13.18 14.90 5.60
N GLY A 84 14.19 14.51 6.39
CA GLY A 84 13.96 14.04 7.76
C GLY A 84 13.96 12.54 8.04
N ILE A 85 13.70 12.18 9.30
CA ILE A 85 13.48 10.78 9.73
C ILE A 85 12.04 10.41 9.37
N SER A 86 11.86 9.39 8.53
CA SER A 86 10.63 9.16 7.79
C SER A 86 10.07 7.77 8.10
N GLU A 87 8.86 7.68 8.63
CA GLU A 87 8.05 6.46 8.68
C GLU A 87 6.93 6.56 7.63
N VAL A 88 6.63 5.48 6.89
CA VAL A 88 5.45 5.49 5.99
C VAL A 88 4.20 5.30 6.82
N VAL A 89 3.22 6.20 6.66
CA VAL A 89 1.95 6.14 7.41
C VAL A 89 0.83 5.58 6.54
N ASP A 90 0.81 5.95 5.26
CA ASP A 90 -0.17 5.46 4.30
C ASP A 90 0.35 5.54 2.87
N HIS A 91 -0.37 4.96 1.92
CA HIS A 91 -0.08 5.03 0.50
C HIS A 91 -1.38 5.11 -0.31
N CYS A 92 -1.32 5.75 -1.47
CA CYS A 92 -2.45 5.78 -2.40
C CYS A 92 -1.97 6.00 -3.83
N ASN A 93 -2.31 5.11 -4.75
CA ASN A 93 -2.09 5.29 -6.20
C ASN A 93 -0.70 5.84 -6.58
N GLY A 94 0.35 5.29 -5.95
CA GLY A 94 1.76 5.60 -6.25
C GLY A 94 2.38 6.79 -5.53
N ILE A 95 1.67 7.37 -4.56
CA ILE A 95 2.25 8.29 -3.59
C ILE A 95 2.19 7.70 -2.18
N LEU A 96 3.14 8.11 -1.33
CA LEU A 96 3.25 7.73 0.07
C LEU A 96 3.01 8.95 0.95
N LEU A 97 2.30 8.76 2.06
CA LEU A 97 2.27 9.67 3.19
C LEU A 97 3.35 9.23 4.18
N VAL A 98 4.22 10.16 4.53
CA VAL A 98 5.38 9.97 5.37
C VAL A 98 5.28 10.92 6.55
N GLU A 99 5.51 10.41 7.76
CA GLU A 99 5.57 11.23 8.97
C GLU A 99 7.02 11.37 9.46
N GLU A 100 7.40 12.61 9.74
CA GLU A 100 8.54 12.97 10.55
C GLU A 100 8.06 13.52 11.91
N THR A 101 8.91 13.46 12.93
CA THR A 101 8.65 13.94 14.29
C THR A 101 8.00 15.33 14.41
N THR A 102 8.14 16.21 13.41
CA THR A 102 7.54 17.55 13.41
C THR A 102 6.65 17.84 12.22
N ASP A 103 6.78 17.10 11.12
CA ASP A 103 6.20 17.44 9.83
C ASP A 103 5.76 16.21 9.05
N ASP A 104 4.67 16.36 8.29
CA ASP A 104 4.18 15.32 7.38
C ASP A 104 4.56 15.67 5.95
N TYR A 105 4.92 14.65 5.17
CA TYR A 105 5.29 14.76 3.76
C TYR A 105 4.51 13.79 2.90
N VAL A 106 4.20 14.19 1.68
CA VAL A 106 3.75 13.29 0.63
C VAL A 106 4.87 13.15 -0.39
N CYS A 107 5.19 11.93 -0.80
CA CYS A 107 6.24 11.68 -1.78
C CYS A 107 5.83 10.66 -2.85
N ASN A 108 6.48 10.75 -4.02
CA ASN A 108 6.36 9.78 -5.10
C ASN A 108 7.76 9.19 -5.33
N PRO A 109 8.04 7.99 -4.79
CA PRO A 109 9.31 7.30 -4.99
C PRO A 109 9.70 7.12 -6.47
N ALA A 110 8.73 6.85 -7.35
CA ALA A 110 8.99 6.65 -8.78
C ALA A 110 9.57 7.91 -9.45
N THR A 111 9.04 9.09 -9.09
CA THR A 111 9.51 10.37 -9.67
C THR A 111 10.52 11.13 -8.81
N ARG A 112 10.84 10.61 -7.60
CA ARG A 112 11.69 11.25 -6.58
C ARG A 112 11.26 12.69 -6.25
N ARG A 113 9.95 12.94 -6.19
CA ARG A 113 9.40 14.25 -5.83
C ARG A 113 8.60 14.16 -4.53
N TRP A 114 8.52 15.26 -3.81
CA TRP A 114 7.83 15.36 -2.53
C TRP A 114 7.20 16.74 -2.33
N ALA A 115 6.21 16.82 -1.44
CA ALA A 115 5.61 18.05 -0.97
C ALA A 115 5.33 17.93 0.54
N ARG A 116 5.47 19.05 1.26
CA ARG A 116 5.09 19.13 2.67
C ARG A 116 3.56 19.17 2.78
N VAL A 117 3.01 18.38 3.70
CA VAL A 117 1.59 18.43 4.06
C VAL A 117 1.37 19.65 4.96
N PRO A 118 0.26 20.38 4.83
CA PRO A 118 0.04 21.57 5.64
C PRO A 118 -0.06 21.16 7.11
N PRO A 119 0.42 21.98 8.05
CA PRO A 119 0.33 21.68 9.46
C PRO A 119 -1.11 21.36 9.85
N CYS A 120 -1.27 20.35 10.70
CA CYS A 120 -2.57 19.97 11.19
C CYS A 120 -3.26 21.19 11.84
N PRO A 121 -4.45 21.62 11.37
CA PRO A 121 -5.11 22.82 11.89
C PRO A 121 -5.60 22.66 13.35
N VAL A 122 -5.55 21.44 13.90
CA VAL A 122 -5.92 21.16 15.30
C VAL A 122 -4.67 21.01 16.17
N PRO A 123 -4.53 21.78 17.27
CA PRO A 123 -3.38 21.68 18.17
C PRO A 123 -3.23 20.25 18.73
N TRP A 124 -1.98 19.80 18.82
CA TRP A 124 -1.59 18.56 19.49
C TRP A 124 -2.12 18.56 20.94
N ARG A 125 -3.23 17.85 21.20
CA ARG A 125 -3.63 17.50 22.57
C ARG A 125 -2.93 16.21 22.99
N LYS A 126 -2.78 15.96 24.30
CA LYS A 126 -2.14 14.73 24.81
C LYS A 126 -2.82 13.43 24.35
N ASP A 127 -4.05 13.53 23.82
CA ASP A 127 -4.86 12.44 23.26
C ASP A 127 -4.69 12.23 21.74
N SER A 128 -3.80 12.99 21.09
CA SER A 128 -3.56 12.94 19.63
C SER A 128 -2.83 11.67 19.16
N ARG A 129 -2.38 10.82 20.09
CA ARG A 129 -1.63 9.59 19.78
C ARG A 129 -2.47 8.49 19.11
N TYR A 130 -3.77 8.74 18.97
CA TYR A 130 -4.75 7.80 18.43
C TYR A 130 -5.46 8.46 17.24
N ARG A 131 -4.72 8.92 16.22
CA ARG A 131 -5.33 9.40 14.97
C ARG A 131 -4.72 8.64 13.82
N ILE A 132 -5.58 8.02 13.01
CA ILE A 132 -5.19 7.38 11.76
C ILE A 132 -5.16 8.48 10.69
N LYS A 133 -4.02 8.62 10.01
CA LYS A 133 -3.91 9.48 8.82
C LYS A 133 -4.20 8.62 7.60
N CYS A 134 -5.04 9.11 6.70
CA CYS A 134 -5.34 8.41 5.44
C CYS A 134 -5.08 9.32 4.25
N LEU A 135 -4.43 8.80 3.22
CA LEU A 135 -4.14 9.48 1.97
C LEU A 135 -5.17 9.11 0.91
N ALA A 136 -5.77 10.10 0.26
CA ALA A 136 -6.57 9.91 -0.92
C ALA A 136 -5.99 10.67 -2.10
N TYR A 137 -5.74 9.94 -3.18
CA TYR A 137 -5.22 10.51 -4.41
C TYR A 137 -5.64 9.64 -5.59
N ASP A 138 -6.13 10.27 -6.65
CA ASP A 138 -6.33 9.63 -7.94
C ASP A 138 -5.66 10.49 -9.02
N PRO A 139 -4.51 10.04 -9.57
CA PRO A 139 -3.75 10.83 -10.54
C PRO A 139 -4.57 11.11 -11.81
N THR A 140 -5.58 10.29 -12.11
CA THR A 140 -6.45 10.44 -13.29
C THR A 140 -7.57 11.46 -13.10
N VAL A 141 -7.82 11.88 -11.85
CA VAL A 141 -8.92 12.80 -11.49
C VAL A 141 -8.40 14.18 -11.09
N SER A 142 -7.36 14.25 -10.25
CA SER A 142 -6.91 15.50 -9.62
C SER A 142 -5.38 15.55 -9.48
N PRO A 143 -4.73 16.73 -9.55
CA PRO A 143 -3.34 16.86 -9.13
C PRO A 143 -3.24 16.88 -7.62
N HIS A 144 -4.33 17.04 -6.89
CA HIS A 144 -4.28 17.27 -5.46
C HIS A 144 -4.54 15.97 -4.74
N PHE A 145 -3.74 15.73 -3.70
CA PHE A 145 -4.05 14.73 -2.70
C PHE A 145 -4.88 15.36 -1.58
N GLU A 146 -5.59 14.52 -0.85
CA GLU A 146 -6.26 14.87 0.38
C GLU A 146 -5.73 13.97 1.50
N VAL A 147 -5.45 14.56 2.66
CA VAL A 147 -5.07 13.82 3.87
C VAL A 147 -6.22 13.93 4.86
N PHE A 148 -6.75 12.77 5.27
CA PHE A 148 -7.82 12.66 6.24
C PHE A 148 -7.25 12.28 7.60
N LEU A 149 -7.84 12.85 8.66
CA LEU A 149 -7.52 12.52 10.04
C LEU A 149 -8.74 11.83 10.65
N ILE A 150 -8.58 10.55 10.98
CA ILE A 150 -9.63 9.73 11.58
C ILE A 150 -9.27 9.52 13.05
N PRO A 151 -10.15 9.87 14.01
CA PRO A 151 -9.95 9.52 15.40
C PRO A 151 -9.92 7.99 15.55
N SER A 152 -8.85 7.45 16.12
CA SER A 152 -8.84 6.06 16.56
C SER A 152 -9.73 5.96 17.79
N LEU A 153 -10.63 4.99 17.77
CA LEU A 153 -11.53 4.72 18.89
C LEU A 153 -10.68 4.34 20.13
N PRO A 154 -11.04 4.81 21.33
CA PRO A 154 -10.36 4.38 22.54
C PRO A 154 -10.51 2.86 22.71
N HIS A 155 -9.44 2.22 23.17
CA HIS A 155 -9.45 0.80 23.48
C HIS A 155 -10.53 0.51 24.55
N PRO A 156 -11.29 -0.60 24.47
CA PRO A 156 -12.43 -0.87 25.37
C PRO A 156 -12.09 -0.93 26.88
N SER A 157 -10.82 -0.87 27.24
CA SER A 157 -10.32 -0.86 28.62
C SER A 157 -10.48 0.49 29.34
N SER A 158 -10.88 1.57 28.66
CA SER A 158 -11.24 2.83 29.33
C SER A 158 -12.74 2.89 29.60
N HIS A 159 -13.12 3.06 30.87
CA HIS A 159 -14.52 3.15 31.31
C HIS A 159 -15.35 4.11 30.45
N PRO A 160 -16.59 3.75 30.08
CA PRO A 160 -17.45 4.62 29.28
C PRO A 160 -17.95 5.77 30.14
N GLN A 161 -17.34 6.95 30.00
CA GLN A 161 -18.06 8.18 30.28
C GLN A 161 -19.01 8.42 29.11
N SER A 162 -20.29 8.28 29.42
CA SER A 162 -21.43 8.64 28.58
C SER A 162 -21.31 10.11 28.19
N ASP A 163 -20.86 10.37 26.96
CA ASP A 163 -21.17 11.61 26.25
C ASP A 163 -21.46 11.26 24.78
N GLU A 164 -22.59 11.77 24.28
CA GLU A 164 -23.17 11.47 22.98
C GLU A 164 -22.14 11.52 21.85
N TRP A 165 -22.11 10.44 21.07
CA TRP A 165 -21.34 10.37 19.85
C TRP A 165 -22.16 10.92 18.67
N PRO A 166 -21.61 11.76 17.78
CA PRO A 166 -20.27 12.36 17.81
C PRO A 166 -20.23 13.69 18.60
N PRO A 167 -19.14 13.99 19.33
CA PRO A 167 -18.99 15.28 20.02
C PRO A 167 -18.95 16.44 19.02
N SER A 168 -19.71 17.50 19.32
CA SER A 168 -20.05 18.64 18.46
C SER A 168 -18.91 19.65 18.21
N TYR A 169 -17.65 19.29 18.41
CA TYR A 169 -16.55 20.25 18.43
C TYR A 169 -15.26 19.76 17.76
N ILE A 170 -15.34 19.18 16.56
CA ILE A 170 -14.18 19.19 15.65
C ILE A 170 -14.68 19.40 14.22
N ASP A 171 -14.54 20.64 13.75
CA ASP A 171 -14.75 21.03 12.35
C ASP A 171 -13.54 20.53 11.52
N ILE A 172 -13.44 19.21 11.37
CA ILE A 172 -12.59 18.63 10.33
C ILE A 172 -13.35 18.88 9.02
N HIS A 173 -12.68 19.30 7.94
CA HIS A 173 -13.26 19.44 6.58
C HIS A 173 -13.67 18.08 5.98
N VAL A 174 -14.20 17.18 6.80
CA VAL A 174 -14.67 15.87 6.42
C VAL A 174 -16.10 16.04 5.96
N LYS A 175 -16.26 16.30 4.67
CA LYS A 175 -17.52 16.01 3.98
C LYS A 175 -17.66 14.49 3.76
N ALA A 176 -17.32 13.67 4.76
CA ALA A 176 -17.47 12.22 4.68
C ALA A 176 -18.73 11.79 5.43
N LYS A 177 -19.53 11.01 4.72
CA LYS A 177 -20.60 10.22 5.31
C LYS A 177 -19.96 8.96 5.89
N TYR A 178 -19.72 8.95 7.19
CA TYR A 178 -19.23 7.75 7.87
C TYR A 178 -20.34 6.70 7.85
N THR A 179 -20.02 5.50 7.37
CA THR A 179 -20.92 4.35 7.51
C THR A 179 -20.21 3.32 8.35
N MET A 180 -20.77 3.03 9.52
CA MET A 180 -20.24 2.00 10.40
C MET A 180 -20.55 0.64 9.77
N VAL A 181 -19.50 -0.11 9.43
CA VAL A 181 -19.63 -1.51 9.04
C VAL A 181 -19.15 -2.34 10.23
N PRO A 182 -20.00 -3.22 10.81
CA PRO A 182 -19.56 -4.08 11.89
C PRO A 182 -18.43 -5.00 11.40
N LYS A 183 -17.59 -5.48 12.32
CA LYS A 183 -16.60 -6.52 12.01
C LYS A 183 -17.30 -7.75 11.38
N PRO A 184 -16.63 -8.53 10.52
CA PRO A 184 -17.20 -9.78 10.03
C PRO A 184 -17.60 -10.66 11.22
N SER A 185 -18.85 -11.16 11.24
CA SER A 185 -19.37 -11.97 12.35
C SER A 185 -18.53 -13.23 12.57
N GLU A 186 -17.98 -13.79 11.49
CA GLU A 186 -17.10 -14.97 11.51
C GLU A 186 -15.66 -14.64 11.94
N ALA A 187 -15.31 -13.37 12.18
CA ALA A 187 -14.05 -12.98 12.80
C ALA A 187 -14.08 -13.08 14.35
N GLU A 188 -15.15 -13.67 14.92
CA GLU A 188 -15.24 -14.03 16.33
C GLU A 188 -14.39 -15.26 16.63
N CYS A 189 -13.07 -15.09 16.65
CA CYS A 189 -12.17 -16.08 17.23
C CYS A 189 -11.72 -15.61 18.61
N GLU A 190 -11.78 -16.51 19.60
CA GLU A 190 -11.51 -16.22 21.01
C GLU A 190 -10.02 -15.92 21.31
N ARG A 191 -9.11 -16.02 20.33
CA ARG A 191 -7.67 -15.75 20.53
C ARG A 191 -7.01 -15.12 19.29
N HIS A 192 -6.29 -14.02 19.55
CA HIS A 192 -5.19 -13.42 18.76
C HIS A 192 -5.32 -13.52 17.24
N GLY A 193 -6.01 -12.53 16.64
CA GLY A 193 -5.98 -12.29 15.20
C GLY A 193 -5.90 -10.82 14.87
N PHE A 194 -5.32 -10.49 13.71
CA PHE A 194 -5.18 -9.12 13.22
C PHE A 194 -6.07 -8.92 11.99
N LEU A 195 -6.80 -7.80 12.00
CA LEU A 195 -7.69 -7.42 10.91
C LEU A 195 -7.00 -6.35 10.06
N SER A 196 -6.83 -6.63 8.77
CA SER A 196 -6.22 -5.71 7.81
C SER A 196 -7.21 -5.37 6.70
N LEU A 197 -7.30 -4.09 6.35
CA LEU A 197 -8.14 -3.63 5.25
C LEU A 197 -7.27 -3.30 4.04
N GLY A 198 -7.78 -3.54 2.84
CA GLY A 198 -7.16 -3.04 1.63
C GLY A 198 -8.12 -3.06 0.46
N ARG A 199 -7.82 -2.24 -0.55
CA ARG A 199 -8.63 -2.17 -1.77
C ARG A 199 -8.00 -3.05 -2.85
N SER A 200 -8.85 -3.73 -3.59
CA SER A 200 -8.48 -4.41 -4.83
C SER A 200 -9.53 -4.11 -5.91
N GLU A 201 -9.41 -4.73 -7.09
CA GLU A 201 -10.25 -4.46 -8.27
C GLU A 201 -11.75 -4.53 -7.96
N LYS A 202 -12.16 -5.53 -7.16
CA LYS A 202 -13.56 -5.81 -6.86
C LYS A 202 -14.14 -4.97 -5.71
N GLY A 203 -13.32 -4.18 -5.01
CA GLY A 203 -13.78 -3.32 -3.91
C GLY A 203 -12.89 -3.38 -2.67
N LEU A 204 -13.51 -3.11 -1.52
CA LEU A 204 -12.82 -3.13 -0.22
C LEU A 204 -12.80 -4.56 0.33
N TYR A 205 -11.60 -5.07 0.56
CA TYR A 205 -11.35 -6.34 1.19
C TYR A 205 -10.91 -6.18 2.64
N CYS A 206 -11.19 -7.21 3.41
CA CYS A 206 -10.76 -7.38 4.79
C CYS A 206 -10.10 -8.74 4.93
N ALA A 207 -8.83 -8.76 5.34
CA ALA A 207 -8.10 -9.96 5.71
C ALA A 207 -8.12 -10.15 7.22
N PHE A 208 -8.33 -11.38 7.66
CA PHE A 208 -8.23 -11.77 9.06
C PHE A 208 -7.26 -12.94 9.20
N ASN A 209 -6.10 -12.67 9.79
CA ASN A 209 -5.12 -13.68 10.17
C ASN A 209 -5.46 -14.21 11.56
N HIS A 210 -5.57 -15.52 11.71
CA HIS A 210 -5.91 -16.21 12.96
C HIS A 210 -5.09 -17.48 13.11
N ASP A 211 -4.98 -17.99 14.34
CA ASP A 211 -4.34 -19.28 14.63
C ASP A 211 -2.93 -19.43 14.03
N SER A 212 -2.19 -18.31 13.93
CA SER A 212 -0.84 -18.18 13.36
C SER A 212 -0.70 -18.44 11.85
N HIS A 213 -1.58 -19.24 11.23
CA HIS A 213 -1.48 -19.66 9.82
C HIS A 213 -2.81 -19.59 9.04
N GLY A 214 -3.92 -19.30 9.71
CA GLY A 214 -5.23 -19.21 9.09
C GLY A 214 -5.44 -17.83 8.48
N LEU A 215 -5.92 -17.78 7.23
CA LEU A 215 -6.29 -16.55 6.54
C LEU A 215 -7.76 -16.62 6.09
N ARG A 216 -8.54 -15.61 6.46
CA ARG A 216 -9.89 -15.39 5.93
C ARG A 216 -9.94 -14.07 5.17
N ILE A 217 -10.57 -14.07 4.02
CA ILE A 217 -10.72 -12.87 3.18
C ILE A 217 -12.21 -12.59 3.00
N PHE A 218 -12.62 -11.38 3.35
CA PHE A 218 -13.98 -10.87 3.19
C PHE A 218 -14.01 -9.73 2.19
N LEU A 219 -15.04 -9.66 1.36
CA LEU A 219 -15.33 -8.53 0.49
C LEU A 219 -16.48 -7.73 1.09
N LEU A 220 -16.35 -6.41 1.12
CA LEU A 220 -17.46 -5.53 1.47
C LEU A 220 -18.46 -5.49 0.32
N ASN A 221 -19.67 -6.00 0.56
CA ASN A 221 -20.75 -5.99 -0.39
C ASN A 221 -21.75 -4.86 -0.05
N GLU A 222 -22.14 -4.09 -1.07
CA GLU A 222 -23.09 -2.98 -0.97
C GLU A 222 -24.43 -3.27 -1.70
N SER A 223 -24.83 -4.53 -1.78
CA SER A 223 -26.09 -4.90 -2.44
C SER A 223 -27.33 -4.45 -1.64
N GLY A 224 -28.28 -3.79 -2.30
CA GLY A 224 -29.60 -3.50 -1.72
C GLY A 224 -29.61 -2.41 -0.63
N GLY A 225 -28.61 -1.53 -0.60
CA GLY A 225 -28.53 -0.41 0.35
C GLY A 225 -28.09 -0.81 1.77
N ARG A 226 -27.65 -2.06 1.97
CA ARG A 226 -27.08 -2.55 3.22
C ARG A 226 -25.63 -2.95 3.00
N LEU A 227 -24.73 -2.41 3.82
CA LEU A 227 -23.32 -2.81 3.84
C LEU A 227 -23.18 -4.09 4.66
N GLY A 228 -22.47 -5.08 4.13
CA GLY A 228 -22.17 -6.32 4.82
C GLY A 228 -20.90 -6.98 4.30
N TRP A 229 -20.16 -7.63 5.20
CA TRP A 229 -19.02 -8.45 4.83
C TRP A 229 -19.49 -9.79 4.28
N GLU A 230 -18.99 -10.15 3.11
CA GLU A 230 -19.19 -11.45 2.49
C GLU A 230 -17.87 -12.22 2.52
N LEU A 231 -17.87 -13.41 3.13
CA LEU A 231 -16.70 -14.29 3.11
C LEU A 231 -16.42 -14.73 1.67
N LYS A 232 -15.19 -14.50 1.20
CA LYS A 232 -14.73 -14.90 -0.14
C LYS A 232 -13.76 -16.07 -0.11
N HIS A 233 -12.93 -16.17 0.92
CA HIS A 233 -11.89 -17.19 0.98
C HIS A 233 -11.52 -17.59 2.41
N ILE A 234 -11.22 -18.87 2.61
CA ILE A 234 -10.64 -19.43 3.84
C ILE A 234 -9.51 -20.38 3.45
N VAL A 235 -8.34 -20.21 4.07
CA VAL A 235 -7.21 -21.11 3.88
C VAL A 235 -6.41 -21.28 5.17
N ASN A 236 -5.89 -22.49 5.41
CA ASN A 236 -4.85 -22.74 6.39
C ASN A 236 -3.51 -22.91 5.66
N LEU A 237 -2.57 -22.03 5.97
CA LEU A 237 -1.27 -21.93 5.30
C LEU A 237 -0.15 -22.70 6.05
N GLU A 238 -0.48 -23.48 7.09
CA GLU A 238 0.48 -24.19 7.95
C GLU A 238 1.36 -25.18 7.17
N SER A 239 0.74 -26.03 6.34
CA SER A 239 1.50 -27.00 5.52
C SER A 239 2.39 -26.27 4.50
N PHE A 240 1.90 -25.18 3.90
CA PHE A 240 2.72 -24.36 3.00
C PHE A 240 3.95 -23.78 3.71
N ALA A 241 3.75 -23.14 4.86
CA ALA A 241 4.84 -22.53 5.63
C ALA A 241 5.90 -23.56 6.06
N ARG A 242 5.47 -24.75 6.50
CA ARG A 242 6.37 -25.86 6.83
C ARG A 242 7.18 -26.36 5.64
N LYS A 243 6.55 -26.47 4.47
CA LYS A 243 7.22 -26.88 3.23
C LYS A 243 8.23 -25.84 2.76
N LEU A 244 7.85 -24.56 2.77
CA LEU A 244 8.74 -23.48 2.37
C LEU A 244 9.96 -23.40 3.28
N HIS A 245 9.77 -23.45 4.60
CA HIS A 245 10.87 -23.40 5.58
C HIS A 245 11.80 -24.61 5.50
N ALA A 246 11.29 -25.77 5.09
CA ALA A 246 12.10 -27.00 4.94
C ALA A 246 12.95 -27.02 3.66
N ARG A 247 12.75 -26.07 2.74
CA ARG A 247 13.50 -26.00 1.50
C ARG A 247 14.98 -25.78 1.80
N GLU A 248 15.86 -26.60 1.21
CA GLU A 248 17.31 -26.53 1.45
C GLU A 248 17.90 -25.15 1.17
N ASP A 249 17.25 -24.43 0.26
CA ASP A 249 17.68 -23.13 -0.18
C ASP A 249 16.93 -21.97 0.49
N TYR A 250 16.10 -22.20 1.51
CA TYR A 250 15.30 -21.17 2.19
C TYR A 250 16.15 -19.98 2.67
N ASN A 251 17.29 -20.30 3.30
CA ASN A 251 18.25 -19.32 3.80
C ASN A 251 19.21 -18.77 2.73
N HIS A 252 19.17 -19.30 1.50
CA HIS A 252 19.93 -18.70 0.43
C HIS A 252 19.22 -17.40 0.05
N GLN A 253 20.00 -16.33 -0.04
CA GLN A 253 19.56 -15.07 -0.62
C GLN A 253 19.38 -15.31 -2.13
N HIS A 254 18.30 -16.01 -2.48
CA HIS A 254 17.87 -16.15 -3.85
C HIS A 254 17.70 -14.75 -4.41
N LYS A 255 18.19 -14.55 -5.62
CA LYS A 255 17.82 -13.42 -6.47
C LYS A 255 16.35 -13.59 -6.85
N GLY A 256 15.46 -13.43 -5.87
CA GLY A 256 14.04 -13.35 -6.08
C GLY A 256 13.71 -12.04 -6.78
N PRO A 257 12.54 -11.93 -7.41
CA PRO A 257 12.17 -10.72 -8.11
C PRO A 257 12.11 -9.52 -7.17
N TRP A 258 11.94 -9.73 -5.86
CA TRP A 258 11.89 -8.68 -4.86
C TRP A 258 13.11 -8.75 -3.94
N MET A 259 14.04 -7.82 -4.12
CA MET A 259 15.20 -7.68 -3.23
C MET A 259 14.97 -6.54 -2.24
N LEU A 260 15.05 -6.84 -0.94
CA LEU A 260 15.10 -5.83 0.12
C LEU A 260 16.30 -4.90 -0.13
N GLN A 261 16.01 -3.65 -0.51
CA GLN A 261 17.02 -2.60 -0.54
C GLN A 261 17.22 -2.12 0.90
N ASP A 262 18.22 -2.67 1.57
CA ASP A 262 18.59 -2.37 2.97
C ASP A 262 19.20 -0.97 3.08
N ILE A 263 18.37 0.02 3.43
CA ILE A 263 18.80 1.42 3.58
C ILE A 263 19.30 1.67 5.00
N ASN A 264 18.78 0.95 5.98
CA ASN A 264 19.06 1.16 7.39
C ASN A 264 20.48 0.74 7.80
N TYR A 265 21.16 -0.11 7.04
CA TYR A 265 22.52 -0.57 7.32
C TYR A 265 23.55 0.57 7.56
N TYR A 266 23.38 1.73 6.92
CA TYR A 266 24.39 2.81 6.96
C TYR A 266 24.08 3.95 7.93
N LYS A 267 22.96 3.91 8.67
CA LYS A 267 22.56 5.01 9.58
C LYS A 267 23.04 4.84 11.03
N TYR A 268 23.64 3.70 11.37
CA TYR A 268 24.36 3.53 12.65
C TYR A 268 25.79 4.10 12.52
N PRO A 269 26.23 5.02 13.40
CA PRO A 269 27.45 5.82 13.22
C PRO A 269 28.78 5.06 13.43
N TYR A 270 28.79 3.72 13.38
CA TYR A 270 30.00 2.91 13.53
C TYR A 270 30.42 2.29 12.19
N GLY A 271 30.97 3.12 11.30
CA GLY A 271 31.79 2.59 10.21
C GLY A 271 31.85 3.46 8.96
N ASN A 272 33.07 3.86 8.59
CA ASN A 272 33.39 4.45 7.30
C ASN A 272 33.38 3.34 6.22
N SER A 273 32.23 2.97 5.67
CA SER A 273 32.15 2.04 4.53
C SER A 273 31.50 2.73 3.32
N LYS A 274 32.26 2.77 2.21
CA LYS A 274 31.80 3.32 0.94
C LYS A 274 30.61 2.53 0.41
N ARG A 275 29.61 3.27 -0.11
CA ARG A 275 28.46 2.79 -0.89
C ARG A 275 28.90 1.64 -1.82
N ARG A 276 28.56 0.40 -1.48
CA ARG A 276 28.69 -0.72 -2.43
C ARG A 276 27.44 -0.68 -3.30
N GLU A 277 27.59 -0.29 -4.55
CA GLU A 277 26.54 -0.39 -5.56
C GLU A 277 26.01 -1.83 -5.57
N ALA A 278 24.72 -1.97 -5.26
CA ALA A 278 24.03 -3.24 -5.48
C ALA A 278 24.15 -3.53 -6.98
N VAL A 279 24.54 -4.76 -7.33
CA VAL A 279 24.53 -5.19 -8.72
C VAL A 279 23.06 -5.22 -9.16
N GLU A 280 22.70 -4.26 -10.02
CA GLU A 280 21.37 -4.10 -10.62
C GLU A 280 21.13 -5.25 -11.62
N ASP A 281 20.79 -6.43 -11.13
CA ASP A 281 20.13 -7.41 -12.00
C ASP A 281 18.67 -6.96 -12.19
N SER A 282 18.28 -6.74 -13.45
CA SER A 282 16.93 -6.30 -13.83
C SER A 282 15.93 -7.46 -13.73
N PHE A 283 15.53 -7.81 -12.51
CA PHE A 283 14.39 -8.69 -12.29
C PHE A 283 13.15 -7.82 -12.14
N GLU A 284 12.19 -7.93 -13.06
CA GLU A 284 10.89 -7.27 -12.99
C GLU A 284 9.86 -8.31 -12.52
N TRP A 285 9.19 -8.08 -11.37
CA TRP A 285 8.16 -9.01 -10.92
C TRP A 285 6.91 -8.95 -11.80
N ASN A 286 6.41 -10.12 -12.20
CA ASN A 286 5.14 -10.28 -12.87
C ASN A 286 4.26 -11.29 -12.13
N SER A 287 3.03 -10.90 -11.81
CA SER A 287 2.04 -11.79 -11.18
C SER A 287 1.56 -12.89 -12.12
N ASP A 288 1.62 -12.69 -13.44
CA ASP A 288 1.17 -13.69 -14.41
C ASP A 288 2.28 -14.67 -14.80
N ASP A 289 3.46 -14.57 -14.18
CA ASP A 289 4.61 -15.41 -14.49
C ASP A 289 4.53 -16.83 -13.89
N ASP A 290 5.30 -17.74 -14.47
CA ASP A 290 5.36 -19.16 -14.13
C ASP A 290 6.29 -19.47 -12.94
N ASP A 291 6.84 -18.46 -12.25
CA ASP A 291 7.65 -18.58 -11.01
C ASP A 291 6.83 -19.03 -9.77
N VAL A 292 5.85 -19.89 -10.02
CA VAL A 292 4.95 -20.47 -9.04
C VAL A 292 5.67 -21.59 -8.29
N LEU A 293 5.60 -21.56 -6.96
CA LEU A 293 6.12 -22.63 -6.12
C LEU A 293 5.30 -23.92 -6.32
N HIS A 294 5.97 -24.97 -6.82
CA HIS A 294 5.43 -26.32 -6.88
C HIS A 294 5.53 -27.00 -5.51
N THR A 295 4.50 -26.79 -4.68
CA THR A 295 4.49 -27.27 -3.28
C THR A 295 4.14 -28.76 -3.13
N GLU A 296 3.74 -29.42 -4.21
CA GLU A 296 3.31 -30.83 -4.22
C GLU A 296 4.47 -31.78 -3.90
N ASP A 297 5.66 -31.49 -4.43
CA ASP A 297 6.87 -32.30 -4.24
C ASP A 297 7.71 -31.88 -3.03
N MET A 298 7.31 -30.83 -2.32
CA MET A 298 8.06 -30.32 -1.17
C MET A 298 7.84 -31.18 0.07
N VAL A 299 8.93 -31.49 0.77
CA VAL A 299 8.90 -32.19 2.06
C VAL A 299 8.40 -31.23 3.15
N GLU A 300 7.43 -31.68 3.94
CA GLU A 300 6.93 -30.91 5.07
C GLU A 300 7.91 -31.02 6.26
N GLY A 301 8.49 -29.90 6.67
CA GLY A 301 9.35 -29.82 7.84
C GLY A 301 8.63 -29.41 9.12
N PHE A 302 9.41 -29.13 10.15
CA PHE A 302 8.91 -28.56 11.39
C PHE A 302 9.06 -27.03 11.35
N TYR A 303 7.93 -26.33 11.36
CA TYR A 303 7.86 -24.88 11.43
C TYR A 303 6.77 -24.47 12.43
N LYS A 304 7.06 -23.46 13.23
CA LYS A 304 6.18 -22.89 14.27
C LYS A 304 6.11 -21.36 14.21
N GLY A 305 6.67 -20.74 13.17
CA GLY A 305 6.61 -19.30 12.99
C GLY A 305 5.21 -18.82 12.62
N TYR A 306 5.06 -17.51 12.55
CA TYR A 306 3.78 -16.86 12.24
C TYR A 306 3.72 -16.46 10.77
N ILE A 307 2.49 -16.32 10.25
CA ILE A 307 2.23 -15.70 8.96
C ILE A 307 1.49 -14.39 9.21
N THR A 308 2.11 -13.29 8.81
CA THR A 308 1.49 -11.96 8.88
C THR A 308 1.07 -11.50 7.49
N PHE A 309 -0.07 -10.83 7.42
CA PHE A 309 -0.57 -10.25 6.19
C PHE A 309 0.05 -8.88 5.96
N LEU A 310 0.60 -8.67 4.75
CA LEU A 310 1.25 -7.43 4.34
C LEU A 310 0.31 -6.51 3.56
N GLY A 311 -0.61 -7.07 2.78
CA GLY A 311 -1.53 -6.26 1.97
C GLY A 311 -2.13 -7.01 0.78
N PHE A 312 -3.06 -6.35 0.10
CA PHE A 312 -3.69 -6.86 -1.11
C PHE A 312 -3.03 -6.27 -2.36
N HIS A 313 -2.93 -7.07 -3.42
CA HIS A 313 -2.62 -6.52 -4.74
C HIS A 313 -3.76 -5.59 -5.21
N PRO A 314 -3.49 -4.35 -5.65
CA PRO A 314 -4.54 -3.37 -5.91
C PRO A 314 -5.49 -3.70 -7.08
N TYR A 315 -5.08 -4.60 -7.97
CA TYR A 315 -5.83 -4.95 -9.19
C TYR A 315 -6.00 -6.45 -9.42
N LYS A 316 -5.53 -7.30 -8.51
CA LYS A 316 -5.56 -8.75 -8.68
C LYS A 316 -5.88 -9.41 -7.35
N GLU A 317 -6.38 -10.63 -7.44
CA GLU A 317 -6.75 -11.45 -6.30
C GLU A 317 -5.53 -12.15 -5.68
N ILE A 318 -4.64 -11.33 -5.14
CA ILE A 318 -3.35 -11.73 -4.58
C ILE A 318 -3.19 -11.08 -3.20
N ALA A 319 -2.83 -11.89 -2.22
CA ALA A 319 -2.47 -11.46 -0.87
C ALA A 319 -0.96 -11.56 -0.69
N PHE A 320 -0.33 -10.48 -0.24
CA PHE A 320 1.06 -10.49 0.17
C PHE A 320 1.15 -10.89 1.63
N LEU A 321 2.02 -11.83 1.94
CA LEU A 321 2.21 -12.40 3.27
C LEU A 321 3.69 -12.42 3.61
N GLU A 322 4.01 -12.32 4.89
CA GLU A 322 5.35 -12.62 5.40
C GLU A 322 5.33 -13.84 6.32
N LEU A 323 6.45 -14.57 6.34
CA LEU A 323 6.72 -15.70 7.20
C LEU A 323 7.88 -15.37 8.14
N ASP A 324 7.58 -15.35 9.44
CA ASP A 324 8.52 -15.16 10.55
C ASP A 324 9.48 -13.95 10.40
N LEU A 325 8.99 -12.86 9.81
CA LEU A 325 9.73 -11.64 9.45
C LEU A 325 10.83 -11.82 8.40
N THR A 326 11.01 -13.04 7.89
CA THR A 326 12.15 -13.38 7.04
C THR A 326 11.81 -13.45 5.57
N ARG A 327 10.63 -13.95 5.21
CA ARG A 327 10.31 -14.23 3.81
C ARG A 327 8.99 -13.64 3.39
N ALA A 328 8.97 -12.90 2.27
CA ALA A 328 7.72 -12.47 1.64
C ALA A 328 7.26 -13.46 0.57
N VAL A 329 5.95 -13.66 0.49
CA VAL A 329 5.30 -14.49 -0.53
C VAL A 329 4.05 -13.79 -1.08
N ALA A 330 3.76 -14.03 -2.36
CA ALA A 330 2.50 -13.66 -2.97
C ALA A 330 1.59 -14.89 -3.08
N TYR A 331 0.40 -14.82 -2.47
CA TYR A 331 -0.61 -15.87 -2.51
C TYR A 331 -1.76 -15.50 -3.44
N HIS A 332 -1.89 -16.23 -4.53
CA HIS A 332 -2.96 -16.11 -5.52
C HIS A 332 -4.16 -16.95 -5.07
N TRP A 333 -5.07 -16.39 -4.28
CA TRP A 333 -6.08 -17.19 -3.59
C TRP A 333 -7.11 -17.84 -4.52
N ASN A 334 -7.32 -17.30 -5.73
CA ASN A 334 -8.19 -17.91 -6.73
C ASN A 334 -7.64 -19.23 -7.28
N THR A 335 -6.31 -19.35 -7.37
CA THR A 335 -5.63 -20.52 -7.96
C THR A 335 -4.97 -21.39 -6.92
N GLY A 336 -4.85 -20.92 -5.68
CA GLY A 336 -4.10 -21.60 -4.61
C GLY A 336 -2.58 -21.56 -4.82
N LYS A 337 -2.09 -20.75 -5.76
CA LYS A 337 -0.67 -20.66 -6.12
C LYS A 337 0.10 -19.71 -5.20
N PHE A 338 1.37 -20.01 -4.98
CA PHE A 338 2.29 -19.18 -4.22
C PHE A 338 3.47 -18.78 -5.10
N GLN A 339 3.94 -17.55 -4.95
CA GLN A 339 5.21 -17.08 -5.51
C GLN A 339 6.12 -16.64 -4.37
N ASP A 340 7.36 -17.08 -4.41
CA ASP A 340 8.39 -16.66 -3.46
C ASP A 340 8.95 -15.30 -3.89
N LEU A 341 8.75 -14.27 -3.07
CA LEU A 341 9.19 -12.93 -3.40
C LEU A 341 10.63 -12.69 -2.98
N GLY A 342 11.06 -13.30 -1.87
CA GLY A 342 12.42 -13.19 -1.39
C GLY A 342 12.52 -12.87 0.10
N ASP A 343 13.77 -12.68 0.52
CA ASP A 343 14.12 -12.26 1.88
C ASP A 343 13.73 -10.80 2.11
N ILE A 344 13.02 -10.57 3.22
CA ILE A 344 12.62 -9.23 3.67
C ILE A 344 13.23 -8.87 5.02
N TYR A 345 14.10 -9.71 5.60
CA TYR A 345 14.74 -9.40 6.86
C TYR A 345 15.89 -8.38 6.66
N PRO A 346 15.86 -7.20 7.32
CA PRO A 346 16.97 -6.25 7.19
C PRO A 346 18.26 -6.81 7.78
N LYS A 347 19.43 -6.49 7.20
CA LYS A 347 20.70 -7.02 7.71
C LYS A 347 20.98 -6.45 9.08
N ASN A 348 21.48 -7.31 9.97
CA ASN A 348 21.78 -6.97 11.36
C ASN A 348 20.57 -6.43 12.15
N TYR A 349 19.34 -6.63 11.66
CA TYR A 349 18.14 -6.16 12.37
C TYR A 349 18.03 -6.77 13.76
N ALA A 350 18.45 -8.04 13.91
CA ALA A 350 18.56 -8.72 15.20
C ALA A 350 19.50 -7.99 16.18
N GLU A 351 20.55 -7.31 15.71
CA GLU A 351 21.46 -6.54 16.58
C GLU A 351 20.83 -5.21 17.00
N ALA A 352 20.08 -4.57 16.10
CA ALA A 352 19.42 -3.29 16.35
C ALA A 352 18.18 -3.42 17.26
N ALA A 353 17.32 -4.40 16.98
CA ALA A 353 16.03 -4.57 17.66
C ALA A 353 16.02 -5.72 18.68
N GLY A 354 16.98 -6.65 18.64
CA GLY A 354 17.04 -7.77 19.58
C GLY A 354 15.70 -8.51 19.69
N HIS A 355 15.22 -8.70 20.92
CA HIS A 355 13.97 -9.39 21.20
C HIS A 355 12.70 -8.62 20.86
N VAL A 356 12.79 -7.34 20.48
CA VAL A 356 11.62 -6.54 20.07
C VAL A 356 11.43 -6.49 18.55
N ALA A 357 12.30 -7.13 17.77
CA ALA A 357 12.23 -7.15 16.31
C ALA A 357 10.84 -7.54 15.81
N GLN A 358 10.19 -6.61 15.10
CA GLN A 358 8.86 -6.80 14.55
C GLN A 358 8.62 -5.88 13.34
N LEU A 359 7.87 -6.39 12.38
CA LEU A 359 7.26 -5.58 11.34
C LEU A 359 6.03 -4.87 11.91
N VAL A 360 5.98 -3.55 11.76
CA VAL A 360 4.91 -2.69 12.29
C VAL A 360 3.81 -2.51 11.26
N ASN A 361 4.18 -2.11 10.04
CA ASN A 361 3.26 -1.84 8.94
C ASN A 361 3.89 -2.22 7.60
N ALA A 362 3.03 -2.50 6.61
CA ALA A 362 3.42 -2.76 5.23
C ALA A 362 2.49 -2.04 4.25
N PHE A 363 3.05 -1.53 3.15
CA PHE A 363 2.32 -0.74 2.16
C PHE A 363 2.66 -1.20 0.74
N ILE A 364 1.66 -1.72 0.01
CA ILE A 364 1.83 -2.26 -1.34
C ILE A 364 1.99 -1.10 -2.34
N TYR A 365 3.19 -0.87 -2.85
CA TYR A 365 3.47 0.27 -3.71
C TYR A 365 3.23 -0.02 -5.19
N THR A 366 2.44 0.85 -5.82
CA THR A 366 2.19 0.84 -7.27
C THR A 366 2.77 2.10 -7.92
N PRO A 367 3.83 2.02 -8.73
CA PRO A 367 4.59 3.19 -9.15
C PRO A 367 3.77 4.10 -10.07
N CYS A 368 3.80 5.41 -9.83
CA CYS A 368 3.09 6.39 -10.66
C CYS A 368 4.08 7.32 -11.35
N TRP A 369 4.16 7.25 -12.68
CA TRP A 369 5.09 8.05 -13.50
C TRP A 369 4.44 9.30 -14.12
N MET A 370 3.27 9.69 -13.61
CA MET A 370 2.64 10.95 -14.01
C MET A 370 3.52 12.11 -13.55
N GLU A 371 4.05 12.88 -14.50
CA GLU A 371 5.05 13.93 -14.24
C GLU A 371 4.52 15.14 -13.46
N ASP A 372 3.21 15.31 -13.38
CA ASP A 372 2.60 16.34 -12.54
C ASP A 372 2.54 15.82 -11.10
N PHE A 373 3.57 16.13 -10.33
CA PHE A 373 3.59 15.81 -8.91
C PHE A 373 2.53 16.61 -8.17
N PRO A 374 1.81 16.02 -7.20
CA PRO A 374 0.73 16.71 -6.56
C PRO A 374 1.21 17.90 -5.71
N GLU A 375 0.99 19.10 -6.23
CA GLU A 375 1.22 20.34 -5.49
C GLU A 375 0.04 20.65 -4.58
N ASN A 376 0.34 21.11 -3.37
CA ASN A 376 -0.64 21.44 -2.36
C ASN A 376 -1.42 22.71 -2.77
N LYS A 377 -2.75 22.64 -2.91
CA LYS A 377 -3.62 23.80 -3.21
C LYS A 377 -4.27 24.38 -1.96
N LEU A 378 -3.50 24.59 -0.90
CA LEU A 378 -4.02 25.26 0.31
C LEU A 378 -3.52 26.71 0.51
N GLU A 379 -2.72 27.26 -0.41
CA GLU A 379 -2.21 28.65 -0.30
C GLU A 379 -3.02 29.71 -1.08
N ALA A 380 -4.19 29.38 -1.64
CA ALA A 380 -4.93 30.33 -2.48
C ALA A 380 -6.19 30.95 -1.83
N ARG A 381 -6.27 31.06 -0.49
CA ARG A 381 -7.40 31.72 0.20
C ARG A 381 -7.04 32.62 1.38
N ILE A 382 -5.87 33.23 1.37
CA ILE A 382 -5.58 34.35 2.28
C ILE A 382 -5.01 35.53 1.48
N GLU A 383 -5.88 36.18 0.71
CA GLU A 383 -5.81 37.58 0.24
C GLU A 383 -7.29 37.99 0.10
N ASP A 384 -7.87 39.01 0.74
CA ASP A 384 -7.40 40.19 1.49
C ASP A 384 -8.20 40.38 2.80
#